data_AF-A0AB37M2Y6-F1
#
_entry.id   AF-A0AB37M2Y6-F1
#
_cell.length_a   1.000
_cell.length_b   1.000
_cell.length_c   1.000
_cell.angle_alpha   90.00
_cell.angle_beta   90.00
_cell.angle_gamma   90.00
#
_symmetry.space_group_name_H-M   'P 1'
#
loop_
_entity.id
_entity.type
_entity.pdbx_description
1 polymer ?
#
loop_
_entity_poly.entity_id
_entity_poly.type
_entity_poly.pdbx_seq_one_letter_code
_entity_poly.pdbx_strand_id
1 'polypeptide(L)'
;HLRYTYTYDNENRVASKEASKWDSVKEAWVPYFKMNMEYNNHEIEVSYARWNSKSNAYNSNVEKTVYELNDDNVTLMLASTK
;
A
#
# COMPACT_ATOMS: atom_id res chain seq x y z
N HIS A 1 -1.21 -9.75 -16.17
CA HIS A 1 -1.38 -8.28 -16.13
C HIS A 1 -1.72 -7.82 -14.72
N LEU A 2 -1.28 -6.61 -14.34
CA LEU A 2 -1.67 -5.94 -13.09
C LEU A 2 -2.39 -4.63 -13.43
N ARG A 3 -3.39 -4.29 -12.63
CA ARG A 3 -4.10 -3.01 -12.65
C ARG A 3 -3.93 -2.36 -11.29
N TYR A 4 -3.69 -1.06 -11.28
CA TYR A 4 -3.51 -0.28 -10.06
C TYR A 4 -4.61 0.76 -9.92
N THR A 5 -5.12 0.89 -8.70
CA THR A 5 -6.02 1.97 -8.30
C THR A 5 -5.35 2.73 -7.17
N TYR A 6 -5.40 4.06 -7.25
CA TYR A 6 -4.81 4.95 -6.27
C TYR A 6 -5.88 5.78 -5.61
N THR A 7 -5.74 6.01 -4.31
CA THR A 7 -6.51 7.03 -3.60
C THR A 7 -5.57 8.09 -3.09
N TYR A 8 -6.11 9.30 -2.93
CA TYR A 8 -5.35 10.46 -2.50
C TYR A 8 -5.97 11.05 -1.24
N ASP A 9 -5.14 11.63 -0.38
CA ASP A 9 -5.60 12.42 0.77
C ASP A 9 -6.00 13.84 0.35
N ASN A 10 -6.38 14.67 1.33
CA ASN A 10 -6.80 16.06 1.09
C ASN A 10 -5.64 16.96 0.61
N GLU A 11 -4.39 16.51 0.70
CA GLU A 11 -3.19 17.21 0.24
C GLU A 11 -2.71 16.69 -1.13
N ASN A 12 -3.51 15.87 -1.82
CA ASN A 12 -3.17 15.21 -3.08
C ASN A 12 -1.96 14.26 -3.00
N ARG A 13 -1.65 13.73 -1.82
CA ARG A 13 -0.64 12.67 -1.63
C ARG A 13 -1.28 11.31 -1.76
N VAL A 14 -0.52 10.28 -2.16
CA VAL A 14 -1.05 8.93 -2.32
C VAL A 14 -1.38 8.33 -0.95
N ALA A 15 -2.66 8.17 -0.63
CA ALA A 15 -3.12 7.56 0.63
C ALA A 15 -3.19 6.03 0.53
N SER A 16 -3.49 5.48 -0.65
CA SER A 16 -3.44 4.03 -0.87
C SER A 16 -3.14 3.66 -2.31
N LYS A 17 -2.54 2.48 -2.48
CA LYS A 17 -2.31 1.82 -3.76
C LYS A 17 -2.85 0.40 -3.68
N GLU A 18 -3.87 0.11 -4.46
CA GLU A 18 -4.45 -1.22 -4.56
C GLU A 18 -4.10 -1.86 -5.90
N ALA A 19 -3.67 -3.11 -5.87
CA ALA A 19 -3.37 -3.89 -7.06
C ALA A 19 -4.40 -4.99 -7.27
N SER A 20 -4.84 -5.16 -8.51
CA SER A 20 -5.60 -6.32 -8.97
C SER A 20 -4.81 -7.07 -10.04
N LYS A 21 -4.93 -8.40 -10.07
CA LYS A 21 -4.33 -9.27 -11.08
C LYS A 21 -5.41 -9.78 -12.02
N TRP A 22 -5.13 -9.81 -13.32
CA TRP A 22 -6.05 -10.42 -14.29
C TRP A 22 -6.04 -11.94 -14.09
N ASP A 23 -7.22 -12.51 -13.89
CA ASP A 23 -7.49 -13.94 -13.89
C ASP A 23 -8.13 -14.30 -15.24
N SER A 24 -7.40 -15.00 -16.09
CA SER A 24 -7.86 -15.37 -17.44
C SER A 24 -8.92 -16.47 -17.44
N VAL A 25 -9.07 -17.23 -16.35
CA VAL A 25 -10.10 -18.26 -16.23
C VAL A 25 -11.43 -17.62 -15.88
N LYS A 26 -11.40 -16.61 -15.02
CA LYS A 26 -12.60 -15.86 -14.60
C LYS A 26 -12.93 -14.67 -15.50
N GLU A 27 -12.02 -14.34 -16.41
CA GLU A 27 -12.05 -13.13 -17.25
C GLU A 27 -12.31 -11.86 -16.41
N ALA A 28 -11.64 -11.78 -15.26
CA ALA A 28 -11.89 -10.74 -14.26
C ALA A 28 -10.61 -10.26 -13.57
N TRP A 29 -10.66 -9.02 -13.09
CA TRP A 29 -9.62 -8.48 -12.20
C TRP A 29 -9.90 -8.91 -10.77
N VAL A 30 -9.00 -9.72 -10.21
CA VAL A 30 -9.10 -10.19 -8.82
C VAL A 30 -8.18 -9.38 -7.90
N PRO A 31 -8.60 -9.07 -6.66
CA PRO A 31 -7.73 -8.42 -5.67
C PRO A 31 -6.40 -9.15 -5.48
N TYR A 32 -5.31 -8.40 -5.31
CA TYR A 32 -3.97 -8.95 -5.21
C TYR A 32 -3.25 -8.50 -3.94
N PHE A 33 -2.99 -7.20 -3.80
CA PHE A 33 -2.46 -6.62 -2.56
C PHE A 33 -2.92 -5.17 -2.42
N LYS A 34 -2.77 -4.63 -1.22
CA LYS A 34 -3.01 -3.22 -0.93
C LYS A 34 -1.85 -2.65 -0.12
N MET A 35 -1.48 -1.42 -0.43
CA MET A 35 -0.59 -0.59 0.37
C MET A 35 -1.35 0.64 0.85
N ASN A 36 -1.20 1.02 2.11
CA ASN A 36 -1.70 2.29 2.63
C ASN A 36 -0.53 3.12 3.14
N MET A 37 -0.63 4.43 2.95
CA MET A 37 0.36 5.40 3.39
C MET A 37 -0.34 6.36 4.36
N GLU A 38 0.20 6.46 5.57
CA GLU A 38 -0.25 7.39 6.59
C GLU A 38 0.85 8.41 6.82
N TYR A 39 0.54 9.67 6.51
CA TYR A 39 1.46 10.77 6.62
C TYR A 39 1.31 11.45 7.98
N ASN A 40 2.41 11.59 8.70
CA ASN A 40 2.56 12.38 9.91
C ASN A 40 3.57 13.51 9.66
N ASN A 41 3.73 14.45 10.60
CA ASN A 41 4.54 15.66 10.39
C ASN A 41 5.99 15.40 9.93
N HIS A 42 6.62 14.29 10.34
CA HIS A 42 8.01 13.98 9.98
C HIS A 42 8.21 12.53 9.55
N GLU A 43 7.12 11.77 9.36
CA GLU A 43 7.19 10.35 9.06
C GLU A 43 6.06 9.93 8.12
N ILE A 44 6.33 8.92 7.29
CA ILE A 44 5.32 8.19 6.54
C ILE A 44 5.32 6.76 7.03
N GLU A 45 4.18 6.32 7.52
CA GLU A 45 3.94 4.91 7.76
C GLU A 45 3.38 4.27 6.49
N VAL A 46 4.00 3.18 6.04
CA VAL A 46 3.54 2.37 4.92
C VAL A 46 3.15 0.99 5.43
N SER A 47 1.88 0.63 5.25
CA SER A 47 1.38 -0.72 5.49
C SER A 47 1.18 -1.47 4.18
N TYR A 48 1.56 -2.74 4.16
CA TYR A 48 1.32 -3.66 3.06
C TYR A 48 0.51 -4.85 3.56
N ALA A 49 -0.46 -5.29 2.77
CA ALA A 49 -1.17 -6.54 3.02
C ALA A 49 -1.57 -7.25 1.73
N ARG A 50 -1.43 -8.58 1.73
CA ARG A 50 -1.82 -9.45 0.65
C ARG A 50 -3.29 -9.86 0.76
N TRP A 51 -3.96 -9.93 -0.39
CA TRP A 51 -5.31 -10.48 -0.48
C TRP A 51 -5.33 -11.95 -0.08
N ASN A 52 -6.21 -12.29 0.86
CA ASN A 52 -6.49 -13.65 1.28
C ASN A 52 -7.89 -14.04 0.81
N SER A 53 -7.95 -14.94 -0.16
CA SER A 53 -9.22 -15.40 -0.74
C SER A 53 -10.07 -16.25 0.21
N LYS A 54 -9.49 -16.78 1.31
CA LYS A 54 -10.24 -17.56 2.31
C LYS A 54 -11.02 -16.65 3.25
N SER A 55 -10.43 -15.52 3.66
CA SER A 55 -11.05 -14.53 4.55
C SER A 55 -11.72 -13.38 3.80
N ASN A 56 -11.53 -13.27 2.48
CA ASN A 56 -11.96 -12.15 1.65
C ASN A 56 -11.48 -10.79 2.20
N ALA A 57 -10.23 -10.75 2.66
CA ALA A 57 -9.64 -9.57 3.29
C ALA A 57 -8.15 -9.45 2.95
N TYR A 58 -7.61 -8.23 3.08
CA TYR A 58 -6.17 -7.96 3.00
C TYR A 58 -5.51 -8.23 4.36
N ASN A 59 -5.29 -9.50 4.69
CA ASN A 59 -4.72 -9.90 5.98
C ASN A 59 -3.69 -11.03 5.88
N SER A 60 -3.21 -11.35 4.68
CA SER A 60 -2.09 -12.26 4.48
C SER A 60 -0.80 -11.45 4.32
N ASN A 61 0.33 -11.97 4.80
CA ASN A 61 1.66 -11.39 4.62
C ASN A 61 1.68 -9.87 4.89
N VAL A 62 1.16 -9.49 6.06
CA VAL A 62 1.08 -8.08 6.46
C VAL A 62 2.46 -7.61 6.87
N GLU A 63 2.89 -6.48 6.32
CA GLU A 63 4.16 -5.83 6.62
C GLU A 63 3.91 -4.35 6.88
N LYS A 64 4.74 -3.75 7.72
CA LYS A 64 4.65 -2.33 8.08
C LYS A 64 6.05 -1.75 8.17
N THR A 65 6.24 -0.59 7.57
CA THR A 65 7.51 0.13 7.56
C THR A 65 7.25 1.60 7.78
N VAL A 66 8.12 2.27 8.53
CA VAL A 66 8.06 3.71 8.76
C VAL A 66 9.26 4.34 8.06
N TYR A 67 9.02 5.46 7.38
CA TYR A 67 10.03 6.26 6.69
C TYR A 67 10.05 7.66 7.31
N GLU A 68 11.22 8.14 7.71
CA GLU A 68 11.36 9.54 8.12
C GLU A 68 11.40 10.45 6.89
N LEU A 69 10.70 11.58 6.97
CA LEU A 69 10.77 12.67 6.01
C LEU A 69 11.85 13.64 6.47
N ASN A 70 12.75 14.03 5.56
CA ASN A 70 13.61 15.16 5.82
C ASN A 70 12.87 16.50 5.59
N ASP A 71 13.49 17.60 6.00
CA ASP A 71 12.91 18.96 5.89
C ASP A 71 12.48 19.35 4.45
N ASP A 72 13.00 18.65 3.43
CA ASP A 72 12.67 18.85 2.02
C ASP A 72 11.54 17.93 1.50
N ASN A 73 10.82 17.22 2.39
CA ASN A 73 9.83 16.17 2.05
C ASN A 73 10.41 15.03 1.17
N VAL A 74 11.72 14.83 1.19
CA VAL A 74 12.39 13.69 0.56
C VAL A 74 12.41 12.54 1.57
N THR A 75 11.92 11.37 1.15
CA THR A 75 11.94 10.15 1.96
C THR A 75 13.37 9.70 2.22
N LEU A 76 13.83 9.79 3.47
CA LEU A 76 15.06 9.12 3.91
C LEU A 76 14.67 7.66 4.25
N MET A 77 15.21 6.68 3.53
CA MET A 77 14.98 5.27 3.88
C MET A 77 15.76 4.89 5.14
N LEU A 78 15.16 5.10 6.31
CA LEU A 78 15.50 4.36 7.53
C LEU A 78 14.45 3.26 7.69
N ALA A 79 14.66 2.12 7.02
CA ALA A 79 13.80 0.95 7.24
C ALA A 79 14.09 0.41 8.66
N SER A 80 13.42 0.97 9.66
CA SER A 80 13.41 0.42 11.00
C SER A 80 12.31 -0.63 11.07
N THR A 81 12.72 -1.89 11.06
CA THR A 81 11.84 -3.01 11.39
C THR A 81 11.59 -2.93 12.90
N LYS A 82 10.43 -2.41 13.30
CA LYS A 82 9.96 -2.53 14.70
C LYS A 82 9.53 -3.96 14.99
#